data_AF-A0A958R5R0-F1
#
_entry.id   AF-A0A958R5R0-F1
#
_cell.length_a   1.000
_cell.length_b   1.000
_cell.length_c   1.000
_cell.angle_alpha   90.00
_cell.angle_beta   90.00
_cell.angle_gamma   90.00
#
_symmetry.space_group_name_H-M   'P 1'
#
loop_
_entity.id
_entity.type
_entity.pdbx_description
1 polymer ?
#
loop_
_entity_poly.entity_id
_entity_poly.type
_entity_poly.pdbx_seq_one_letter_code
_entity_poly.pdbx_strand_id
1 'polypeptide(L)' 'EPKSSKEKPIWYCVEVKFKEKFSRLMSLDELKEHSALKDMLVLKKGQRLSIQPVTKKEFEWIYNKMTT' A
#
# COMPACT_ATOMS: atom_id res chain seq x y z
N GLU A 1 10.56 -8.84 21.05
CA GLU A 1 11.90 -8.25 20.86
C GLU A 1 12.56 -7.94 22.20
N PRO A 2 13.62 -8.67 22.59
CA PRO A 2 14.27 -8.50 23.90
C PRO A 2 14.89 -7.11 24.13
N LYS A 3 15.15 -6.35 23.06
CA LYS A 3 15.76 -5.02 23.12
C LYS A 3 14.76 -3.86 23.23
N SER A 4 13.46 -4.12 23.15
CA SER A 4 12.43 -3.06 23.19
C SER A 4 12.09 -2.68 24.62
N SER A 5 12.09 -1.39 24.94
CA SER A 5 11.61 -0.85 26.23
C SER A 5 10.44 0.11 26.03
N LYS A 6 9.83 0.58 27.12
CA LYS A 6 8.72 1.56 27.04
C LYS A 6 9.20 2.94 26.63
N GLU A 7 10.40 3.33 27.07
CA GLU A 7 11.04 4.61 26.78
C GLU A 7 11.66 4.64 25.38
N LYS A 8 11.98 3.44 24.84
CA LYS A 8 12.56 3.25 23.50
C LYS A 8 11.87 2.08 22.79
N PRO A 9 10.61 2.26 22.35
CA PRO A 9 9.91 1.22 21.61
C PRO A 9 10.55 1.03 20.22
N ILE A 10 10.78 -0.23 19.85
CA ILE A 10 11.29 -0.59 18.51
C ILE A 10 10.14 -0.65 17.49
N TRP A 11 8.98 -1.11 17.94
CA TRP A 11 7.81 -1.32 17.10
C TRP A 11 6.74 -0.29 17.41
N TYR A 12 6.16 0.23 16.34
CA TYR A 12 5.03 1.15 16.39
C TYR A 12 3.85 0.48 15.71
N CYS A 13 2.67 0.69 16.26
CA CYS A 13 1.41 0.24 15.69
C CYS A 13 0.51 1.46 15.50
N VAL A 14 -0.16 1.53 14.36
CA VAL A 14 -1.12 2.59 14.06
C VAL A 14 -2.53 2.01 14.10
N GLU A 15 -3.47 2.79 14.59
CA GLU A 15 -4.88 2.45 14.52
C GLU A 15 -5.43 2.78 13.13
N VAL A 16 -6.10 1.81 12.53
CA VAL A 16 -6.81 1.97 11.26
C VAL A 16 -8.27 1.63 11.45
N LYS A 17 -9.14 2.30 10.70
CA LYS A 17 -10.57 2.02 10.68
C LYS A 17 -11.00 1.62 9.29
N PHE A 18 -11.98 0.73 9.24
CA PHE A 18 -12.66 0.43 7.98
C PHE A 18 -13.26 1.70 7.40
N LYS A 19 -13.03 1.94 6.11
CA LYS A 19 -13.62 3.05 5.36
C LYS A 19 -14.66 2.54 4.38
N GLU A 20 -14.24 1.63 3.50
CA GLU A 20 -15.08 1.08 2.44
C GLU A 20 -14.49 -0.25 1.94
N LYS A 21 -15.29 -0.97 1.15
CA LYS A 21 -14.90 -2.20 0.47
C LYS A 21 -15.18 -2.04 -1.02
N PHE A 22 -14.21 -2.35 -1.86
CA PHE A 22 -14.43 -2.38 -3.30
C PHE A 22 -15.25 -3.61 -3.73
N SER A 23 -15.99 -3.49 -4.82
CA SER A 23 -16.86 -4.54 -5.36
C SER A 23 -16.10 -5.77 -5.85
N ARG A 24 -14.82 -5.60 -6.21
CA ARG A 24 -13.93 -6.65 -6.69
C ARG A 24 -12.51 -6.51 -6.14
N LEU A 25 -11.70 -7.55 -6.34
CA LEU A 25 -10.26 -7.51 -6.12
C LEU A 25 -9.56 -6.94 -7.36
N MET A 26 -8.57 -6.08 -7.14
CA MET A 26 -7.57 -5.68 -8.14
C MET A 26 -6.29 -6.46 -7.86
N SER A 27 -5.88 -7.31 -8.81
CA SER A 27 -4.72 -8.19 -8.62
C SER A 27 -3.41 -7.44 -8.84
N LEU A 28 -2.30 -8.01 -8.34
CA LEU A 28 -0.97 -7.45 -8.60
C LEU A 28 -0.61 -7.50 -10.09
N ASP A 29 -1.07 -8.52 -10.82
CA ASP A 29 -0.79 -8.64 -12.25
C ASP A 29 -1.58 -7.62 -13.07
N GLU A 30 -2.84 -7.36 -12.71
CA GLU A 30 -3.62 -6.25 -13.29
C GLU A 30 -2.89 -4.91 -13.09
N LEU A 31 -2.40 -4.63 -11.88
CA LEU A 31 -1.65 -3.39 -11.61
C LEU A 31 -0.41 -3.23 -12.51
N LYS A 32 0.29 -4.33 -12.83
CA LYS A 32 1.49 -4.31 -13.68
C LYS A 32 1.20 -3.98 -15.14
N GLU A 33 -0.02 -4.23 -15.63
CA GLU A 33 -0.42 -3.94 -17.01
C GLU A 33 -0.58 -2.43 -17.27
N HIS A 34 -0.62 -1.61 -16.21
CA HIS A 34 -0.90 -0.18 -16.31
C HIS A 34 0.36 0.67 -16.18
N SER A 35 0.80 1.27 -17.29
CA SER A 35 1.99 2.14 -17.35
C SER A 35 1.92 3.36 -16.44
N ALA A 36 0.71 3.81 -16.07
CA ALA A 36 0.47 4.88 -15.10
C ALA A 36 1.00 4.55 -13.69
N LEU A 37 1.17 3.26 -13.38
CA LEU A 37 1.63 2.78 -12.07
C LEU A 37 3.08 2.25 -12.10
N LYS A 38 3.81 2.42 -13.20
CA LYS A 38 5.15 1.84 -13.40
C LYS A 38 6.15 2.16 -12.26
N ASP A 39 5.98 3.31 -11.62
CA ASP A 39 6.88 3.80 -10.57
C ASP A 39 6.40 3.41 -9.15
N MET A 40 5.22 2.81 -9.04
CA MET A 40 4.61 2.42 -7.76
C MET A 40 5.45 1.36 -7.07
N LEU A 41 5.81 1.64 -5.82
CA LEU A 41 6.79 0.84 -5.08
C LEU A 41 6.42 -0.65 -4.98
N VAL A 42 5.13 -0.96 -4.85
CA VAL A 42 4.63 -2.33 -4.68
C VAL A 42 4.88 -3.20 -5.91
N LEU A 43 5.05 -2.58 -7.09
CA LEU A 43 5.31 -3.27 -8.35
C LEU A 43 6.80 -3.47 -8.64
N LYS A 44 7.69 -2.83 -7.87
CA LYS A 44 9.15 -2.91 -8.10
C LYS A 44 9.68 -4.28 -7.75
N LYS A 45 10.47 -4.86 -8.67
CA LYS A 45 11.16 -6.14 -8.44
C LYS A 45 12.04 -6.04 -7.20
N GLY A 46 11.93 -7.03 -6.31
CA GLY A 46 12.71 -7.07 -5.07
C GLY A 46 12.18 -6.18 -3.95
N GLN A 47 11.06 -5.47 -4.14
CA GLN A 47 10.40 -4.76 -3.04
C GLN A 47 9.99 -5.75 -1.93
N ARG A 48 10.28 -5.39 -0.69
CA ARG A 48 10.01 -6.20 0.53
C ARG A 48 9.44 -5.38 1.69
N LEU A 49 9.25 -4.07 1.50
CA LEU A 49 8.61 -3.22 2.50
C LEU A 49 7.12 -3.55 2.57
N SER A 50 6.61 -3.83 3.77
CA SER A 50 5.18 -4.06 4.01
C SER A 50 4.38 -2.76 4.15
N ILE A 51 5.05 -1.64 4.48
CA ILE A 51 4.46 -0.30 4.54
C ILE A 51 5.21 0.55 3.52
N GLN A 52 4.47 1.14 2.59
CA GLN A 52 5.04 1.88 1.48
C GLN A 52 4.28 3.19 1.27
N PRO A 53 4.95 4.30 0.97
CA PRO A 53 4.27 5.50 0.52
C PRO A 53 3.62 5.26 -0.84
N VAL A 54 2.47 5.89 -1.05
CA VAL A 54 1.75 5.93 -2.34
C VAL A 54 1.61 7.39 -2.73
N THR A 55 1.96 7.73 -3.97
CA THR A 55 1.78 9.10 -4.47
C THR A 55 0.30 9.40 -4.68
N LYS A 56 -0.08 10.67 -4.60
CA LYS A 56 -1.46 11.10 -4.86
C LYS A 56 -1.99 10.62 -6.22
N LYS A 57 -1.14 10.66 -7.26
CA LYS A 57 -1.49 10.22 -8.62
C LYS A 57 -1.78 8.73 -8.69
N GLU A 58 -0.95 7.89 -8.06
CA GLU A 58 -1.16 6.43 -8.00
C GLU A 58 -2.45 6.10 -7.23
N PHE A 59 -2.66 6.76 -6.09
CA PHE A 59 -3.86 6.56 -5.27
C PHE A 59 -5.13 6.91 -6.05
N GLU A 60 -5.20 8.10 -6.63
CA GLU A 60 -6.37 8.57 -7.39
C GLU A 60 -6.65 7.67 -8.59
N TRP A 61 -5.61 7.22 -9.29
CA TRP A 61 -5.77 6.30 -10.42
C TRP A 61 -6.42 4.99 -9.99
N ILE A 62 -5.90 4.35 -8.93
CA ILE A 62 -6.44 3.07 -8.41
C ILE A 62 -7.85 3.29 -7.87
N TYR A 63 -8.06 4.33 -7.07
CA TYR A 63 -9.34 4.61 -6.44
C TYR A 63 -10.46 4.83 -7.47
N ASN A 64 -10.21 5.67 -8.48
CA ASN A 64 -11.19 5.93 -9.54
C ASN A 64 -11.50 4.65 -10.33
N LYS A 65 -10.51 3.81 -10.60
CA LYS A 65 -10.68 2.53 -11.31
C LYS A 65 -11.49 1.50 -10.52
N MET A 66 -11.53 1.60 -9.19
CA MET A 66 -12.22 0.66 -8.30
C MET A 66 -13.59 1.15 -7.83
N THR A 67 -13.89 2.43 -8.04
CA THR A 67 -15.16 3.07 -7.64
C THR A 67 -16.06 3.45 -8.83
N THR A 68 -15.54 3.37 -10.05
CA THR A 68 -16.32 3.40 -11.29
C THR A 68 -16.81 2.00 -11.62
#